data_AF-A0A0K2RJ30-F1
#
_entry.id   AF-A0A0K2RJ30-F1
#
_cell.length_a   1.000
_cell.length_b   1.000
_cell.length_c   1.000
_cell.angle_alpha   90.00
_cell.angle_beta   90.00
_cell.angle_gamma   90.00
#
_symmetry.space_group_name_H-M   'P 1'
#
loop_
_entity.id
_entity.type
_entity.pdbx_description
1 polymer ?
#
loop_
_entity_poly.entity_id
_entity_poly.type
_entity_poly.pdbx_seq_one_letter_code
_entity_poly.pdbx_strand_id
1 'polypeptide(L)'
;MAPADFTTGARPVKAARGTELTAKSWQTEAPLRMLMNNLDPEVAERPDDLVVYGGTGRAARSWAAFDAITRTLETMEKDETLLVQSGKPVGVFRTHEWAPRVLLANSNLVGDWATWPEFRRLEAEGLMMYGQMTAGSWIYIGTQGILQGTYETFAAVGNKLRAARHDTARHLARPGGFHRGPLAGTLTLTGGCGAWAGPSRSR
;
A
#
# COMPACT_ATOMS: atom_id res chain seq x y z
N MET A 1 26.00 14.29 26.98
CA MET A 1 24.78 13.86 26.27
C MET A 1 24.81 14.55 24.91
N ALA A 2 25.14 13.83 23.84
CA ALA A 2 25.17 14.39 22.50
C ALA A 2 23.75 14.81 22.10
N PRO A 3 23.56 15.94 21.38
CA PRO A 3 22.24 16.32 20.92
C PRO A 3 21.72 15.25 19.95
N ALA A 4 20.49 14.78 20.17
CA ALA A 4 19.82 13.89 19.23
C ALA A 4 19.69 14.63 17.90
N ASP A 5 20.28 14.07 16.86
CA ASP A 5 20.18 14.56 15.49
C ASP A 5 18.73 14.35 15.00
N PHE A 6 17.89 15.35 15.21
CA PHE A 6 16.52 15.37 14.69
C PHE A 6 16.59 15.73 13.20
N THR A 7 16.97 14.76 12.38
CA THR A 7 16.82 14.86 10.93
C THR A 7 15.34 14.96 10.59
N THR A 8 14.84 16.19 10.55
CA THR A 8 13.47 16.50 10.12
C THR A 8 13.44 16.46 8.59
N GLY A 9 12.89 15.39 8.02
CA GLY A 9 12.69 15.28 6.57
C GLY A 9 13.19 13.97 5.97
N ALA A 10 13.33 14.00 4.63
CA ALA A 10 13.67 12.85 3.81
C ALA A 10 15.02 12.24 4.18
N ARG A 11 15.02 10.92 4.29
CA ARG A 11 16.22 10.12 4.57
C ARG A 11 15.99 8.68 4.10
N PRO A 12 17.06 7.94 3.77
CA PRO A 12 16.94 6.52 3.48
C PRO A 12 16.32 5.78 4.67
N VAL A 13 15.22 5.07 4.42
CA VAL A 13 14.56 4.21 5.41
C VAL A 13 14.74 2.78 4.95
N LYS A 14 15.20 1.90 5.84
CA LYS A 14 15.22 0.45 5.61
C LYS A 14 14.77 -0.25 6.87
N ALA A 15 14.04 -1.34 6.69
CA ALA A 15 13.56 -2.13 7.81
C ALA A 15 14.72 -2.92 8.45
N ALA A 16 14.74 -2.98 9.78
CA ALA A 16 15.70 -3.79 10.52
C ALA A 16 15.64 -5.28 10.09
N ARG A 17 16.77 -5.97 10.22
CA ARG A 17 16.96 -7.39 9.82
C ARG A 17 17.45 -8.20 11.02
N GLY A 18 17.37 -9.52 10.92
CA GLY A 18 17.78 -10.41 12.01
C GLY A 18 16.78 -10.45 13.17
N THR A 19 17.22 -11.01 14.31
CA THR A 19 16.38 -11.34 15.47
C THR A 19 16.42 -10.33 16.60
N GLU A 20 17.29 -9.32 16.52
CA GLU A 20 17.38 -8.25 17.53
C GLU A 20 16.16 -7.33 17.41
N LEU A 21 15.55 -6.97 18.53
CA LEU A 21 14.37 -6.12 18.59
C LEU A 21 14.77 -4.66 18.84
N THR A 22 14.13 -3.74 18.10
CA THR A 22 14.19 -2.29 18.40
C THR A 22 13.02 -1.90 19.33
N ALA A 23 11.85 -2.49 19.12
CA ALA A 23 10.67 -2.34 19.97
C ALA A 23 10.62 -3.36 21.13
N LYS A 24 9.69 -3.17 22.06
CA LYS A 24 9.54 -4.04 23.25
C LYS A 24 9.06 -5.48 22.96
N SER A 25 8.50 -5.74 21.78
CA SER A 25 7.97 -7.07 21.42
C SER A 25 7.95 -7.27 19.91
N TRP A 26 7.89 -8.52 19.45
CA TRP A 26 7.69 -8.82 18.02
C TRP A 26 6.39 -8.26 17.46
N GLN A 27 5.35 -8.10 18.28
CA GLN A 27 4.06 -7.59 17.83
C GLN A 27 4.09 -6.08 17.54
N THR A 28 5.00 -5.33 18.15
CA THR A 28 5.23 -3.91 17.87
C THR A 28 6.42 -3.69 16.91
N GLU A 29 7.40 -4.59 16.92
CA GLU A 29 8.51 -4.63 15.96
C GLU A 29 8.02 -4.92 14.54
N ALA A 30 7.08 -5.86 14.37
CA ALA A 30 6.56 -6.22 13.06
C ALA A 30 5.96 -5.01 12.30
N PRO A 31 4.98 -4.25 12.83
CA PRO A 31 4.47 -3.07 12.14
C PRO A 31 5.55 -1.98 11.96
N LEU A 32 6.52 -1.86 12.88
CA LEU A 32 7.65 -0.92 12.71
C LEU A 32 8.49 -1.28 11.48
N ARG A 33 8.91 -2.54 11.36
CA ARG A 33 9.66 -3.04 10.20
C ARG A 33 8.84 -2.94 8.94
N MET A 34 7.55 -3.26 8.98
CA MET A 34 6.72 -3.19 7.79
C MET A 34 6.48 -1.75 7.31
N LEU A 35 6.33 -0.79 8.23
CA LEU A 35 6.30 0.64 7.91
C LEU A 35 7.61 1.06 7.23
N MET A 36 8.76 0.65 7.77
CA MET A 36 10.06 0.95 7.17
C MET A 36 10.25 0.26 5.82
N ASN A 37 9.76 -0.98 5.65
CA ASN A 37 9.83 -1.71 4.37
C ASN A 37 9.02 -1.00 3.28
N ASN A 38 7.85 -0.46 3.63
CA ASN A 38 7.06 0.34 2.70
C ASN A 38 7.80 1.58 2.16
N LEU A 39 8.85 2.04 2.84
CA LEU A 39 9.67 3.19 2.45
C LEU A 39 11.10 2.81 2.03
N ASP A 40 11.39 1.52 1.90
CA ASP A 40 12.67 1.06 1.38
C ASP A 40 12.83 1.56 -0.07
N PRO A 41 13.96 2.19 -0.46
CA PRO A 41 14.21 2.64 -1.84
C PRO A 41 14.10 1.54 -2.90
N GLU A 42 14.25 0.27 -2.52
CA GLU A 42 14.07 -0.87 -3.42
C GLU A 42 12.59 -1.29 -3.57
N VAL A 43 11.70 -0.76 -2.74
CA VAL A 43 10.28 -1.13 -2.66
C VAL A 43 9.38 0.03 -3.10
N ALA A 44 9.60 1.21 -2.52
CA ALA A 44 8.76 2.39 -2.69
C ALA A 44 9.04 3.12 -4.01
N GLU A 45 8.00 3.69 -4.60
CA GLU A 45 8.11 4.47 -5.83
C GLU A 45 8.82 5.82 -5.63
N ARG A 46 8.59 6.50 -4.50
CA ARG A 46 9.21 7.79 -4.18
C ARG A 46 9.29 8.01 -2.66
N PRO A 47 10.20 7.30 -1.96
CA PRO A 47 10.22 7.21 -0.50
C PRO A 47 10.52 8.54 0.21
N ASP A 48 11.29 9.45 -0.41
CA ASP A 48 11.60 10.77 0.18
C ASP A 48 10.35 11.62 0.43
N ASP A 49 9.30 11.41 -0.37
CA ASP A 49 7.97 12.03 -0.23
C ASP A 49 6.99 11.14 0.57
N LEU A 50 7.49 10.07 1.18
CA LEU A 50 6.73 9.01 1.85
C LEU A 50 5.78 8.23 0.93
N VAL A 51 5.91 8.40 -0.39
CA VAL A 51 5.05 7.77 -1.40
C VAL A 51 5.53 6.35 -1.68
N VAL A 52 4.65 5.40 -1.45
CA VAL A 52 4.89 3.97 -1.66
C VAL A 52 4.50 3.57 -3.07
N TYR A 53 3.23 3.78 -3.46
CA TYR A 53 2.72 3.44 -4.78
C TYR A 53 1.36 4.08 -5.10
N GLY A 54 0.91 3.97 -6.36
CA GLY A 54 -0.44 4.36 -6.76
C GLY A 54 -0.66 5.87 -6.79
N GLY A 55 0.31 6.62 -7.31
CA GLY A 55 0.24 8.07 -7.40
C GLY A 55 0.73 8.74 -6.12
N THR A 56 -0.19 9.11 -5.22
CA THR A 56 0.15 9.79 -3.95
C THR A 56 -0.10 8.91 -2.72
N GLY A 57 -0.14 7.58 -2.89
CA GLY A 57 -0.33 6.63 -1.80
C GLY A 57 0.87 6.62 -0.86
N ARG A 58 0.69 7.08 0.38
CA ARG A 58 1.77 7.33 1.36
C ARG A 58 1.72 6.40 2.56
N ALA A 59 2.88 6.15 3.17
CA ALA A 59 3.02 5.33 4.38
C ALA A 59 2.71 6.10 5.68
N ALA A 60 3.04 7.40 5.70
CA ALA A 60 2.77 8.32 6.79
C ALA A 60 2.45 9.72 6.25
N ARG A 61 1.75 10.55 7.02
CA ARG A 61 1.25 11.86 6.55
C ARG A 61 2.38 12.85 6.26
N SER A 62 3.41 12.82 7.08
CA SER A 62 4.58 13.70 7.04
C SER A 62 5.73 13.01 7.77
N TRP A 63 6.96 13.50 7.59
CA TRP A 63 8.12 12.99 8.31
C TRP A 63 7.98 13.11 9.83
N ALA A 64 7.39 14.20 10.33
CA ALA A 64 7.08 14.34 11.75
C ALA A 64 6.10 13.27 12.25
N ALA A 65 5.11 12.89 11.43
CA ALA A 65 4.19 11.81 11.75
C ALA A 65 4.87 10.44 11.69
N PHE A 66 5.75 10.21 10.70
CA PHE A 66 6.57 9.01 10.61
C PHE A 66 7.41 8.84 11.87
N ASP A 67 8.17 9.86 12.26
CA ASP A 67 9.03 9.82 13.46
C ASP A 67 8.23 9.60 14.74
N ALA A 68 7.03 10.17 14.82
CA ALA A 68 6.14 9.95 15.95
C ALA A 68 5.63 8.50 15.98
N ILE A 69 5.25 7.93 14.83
CA ILE A 69 4.82 6.52 14.75
C ILE A 69 5.95 5.58 15.16
N THR A 70 7.17 5.77 14.65
CA THR A 70 8.29 4.89 14.97
C THR A 70 8.62 4.93 16.46
N ARG A 71 8.76 6.13 17.05
CA ARG A 71 8.99 6.29 18.49
C ARG A 71 7.88 5.66 19.34
N THR A 72 6.63 5.80 18.93
CA THR A 72 5.51 5.18 19.64
C THR A 72 5.59 3.66 19.57
N LEU A 73 5.82 3.07 18.40
CA LEU A 73 5.94 1.60 18.26
C LEU A 73 7.13 1.03 19.05
N GLU A 74 8.23 1.76 19.13
CA GLU A 74 9.41 1.38 19.92
C GLU A 74 9.13 1.31 21.43
N THR A 75 8.24 2.18 21.93
CA THR A 75 8.02 2.39 23.37
C THR A 75 6.71 1.81 23.91
N MET A 76 5.74 1.49 23.04
CA MET A 76 4.41 0.99 23.42
C MET A 76 4.47 -0.39 24.08
N GLU A 77 3.62 -0.57 25.09
CA GLU A 77 3.50 -1.83 25.84
C GLU A 77 2.66 -2.88 25.09
N LYS A 78 2.78 -4.14 25.52
CA LYS A 78 2.11 -5.28 24.89
C LYS A 78 0.58 -5.26 25.00
N ASP A 79 0.02 -4.51 25.93
CA ASP A 79 -1.43 -4.36 26.15
C ASP A 79 -1.93 -2.97 25.74
N GLU A 80 -1.18 -2.28 24.88
CA GLU A 80 -1.57 -0.99 24.31
C GLU A 80 -1.86 -1.10 22.80
N THR A 81 -2.66 -0.16 22.30
CA THR A 81 -3.03 -0.03 20.89
C THR A 81 -2.84 1.41 20.43
N LEU A 82 -2.02 1.58 19.38
CA LEU A 82 -1.82 2.84 18.66
C LEU A 82 -2.96 3.08 17.66
N LEU A 83 -3.54 4.27 17.69
CA LEU A 83 -4.47 4.75 16.68
C LEU A 83 -3.75 5.65 15.67
N VAL A 84 -3.83 5.28 14.39
CA VAL A 84 -3.31 6.07 13.26
C VAL A 84 -4.47 6.56 12.41
N GLN A 85 -4.65 7.89 12.35
CA GLN A 85 -5.67 8.53 11.54
C GLN A 85 -4.99 9.20 10.34
N SER A 86 -5.32 8.76 9.12
CA SER A 86 -4.73 9.25 7.87
C SER A 86 -3.22 9.49 7.99
N GLY A 87 -2.49 8.44 8.37
CA GLY A 87 -1.03 8.44 8.51
C GLY A 87 -0.46 9.29 9.63
N LYS A 88 -1.26 9.74 10.60
CA LYS A 88 -0.81 10.47 11.80
C LYS A 88 -1.13 9.66 13.06
N PRO A 89 -0.17 9.48 13.99
CA PRO A 89 -0.45 8.86 15.28
C PRO A 89 -1.25 9.85 16.13
N VAL A 90 -2.46 9.46 16.56
CA VAL A 90 -3.38 10.37 17.28
C VAL A 90 -3.61 9.99 18.74
N GLY A 91 -3.24 8.78 19.14
CA GLY A 91 -3.33 8.36 20.54
C GLY A 91 -2.92 6.90 20.73
N VAL A 92 -2.59 6.58 21.98
CA VAL A 92 -2.34 5.22 22.45
C VAL A 92 -3.32 4.96 23.59
N PHE A 93 -4.00 3.83 23.55
CA PHE A 93 -4.94 3.43 24.58
C PHE A 93 -4.58 2.05 25.09
N ARG A 94 -4.75 1.84 26.40
CA ARG A 94 -4.65 0.52 26.99
C ARG A 94 -5.83 -0.34 26.52
N THR A 95 -5.52 -1.52 26.04
CA THR A 95 -6.46 -2.55 25.60
C THR A 95 -6.13 -3.86 26.32
N HIS A 96 -5.66 -4.89 25.61
CA HIS A 96 -5.21 -6.17 26.16
C HIS A 96 -4.24 -6.84 25.18
N GLU A 97 -3.45 -7.81 25.64
CA GLU A 97 -2.39 -8.45 24.84
C GLU A 97 -2.87 -9.13 23.54
N TRP A 98 -4.16 -9.44 23.40
CA TRP A 98 -4.72 -10.10 22.21
C TRP A 98 -5.38 -9.11 21.24
N ALA A 99 -5.47 -7.83 21.61
CA ALA A 99 -5.92 -6.78 20.72
C ALA A 99 -4.87 -6.49 19.64
N PRO A 100 -5.26 -5.86 18.52
CA PRO A 100 -4.29 -5.31 17.58
C PRO A 100 -3.39 -4.26 18.25
N ARG A 101 -2.09 -4.28 17.94
CA ARG A 101 -1.16 -3.23 18.39
C ARG A 101 -1.38 -1.90 17.67
N VAL A 102 -1.91 -1.93 16.45
CA VAL A 102 -2.17 -0.73 15.65
C VAL A 102 -3.52 -0.83 14.98
N LEU A 103 -4.32 0.23 15.07
CA LEU A 103 -5.56 0.41 14.31
C LEU A 103 -5.41 1.63 13.40
N LEU A 104 -5.70 1.45 12.12
CA LEU A 104 -5.51 2.47 11.09
C LEU A 104 -6.82 2.81 10.40
N ALA A 105 -7.09 4.10 10.26
CA ALA A 105 -8.21 4.62 9.46
C ALA A 105 -7.68 5.73 8.56
N ASN A 106 -7.50 5.44 7.27
CA ASN A 106 -6.88 6.34 6.31
C ASN A 106 -7.90 6.80 5.26
N SER A 107 -7.84 8.09 4.91
CA SER A 107 -8.57 8.64 3.75
C SER A 107 -10.10 8.59 3.79
N ASN A 108 -10.67 8.28 4.96
CA ASN A 108 -12.12 8.24 5.14
C ASN A 108 -12.70 9.66 5.17
N LEU A 109 -13.72 9.89 4.36
CA LEU A 109 -14.52 11.11 4.31
C LEU A 109 -16.00 10.72 4.37
N VAL A 110 -16.84 11.60 4.92
CA VAL A 110 -18.29 11.43 4.89
C VAL A 110 -18.75 11.44 3.43
N GLY A 111 -19.76 10.64 3.08
CA GLY A 111 -20.14 10.33 1.69
C GLY A 111 -20.27 11.56 0.78
N ASP A 112 -20.98 12.60 1.22
CA ASP A 112 -21.19 13.83 0.42
C ASP A 112 -19.88 14.62 0.17
N TRP A 113 -18.85 14.39 0.99
CA TRP A 113 -17.54 15.02 0.91
C TRP A 113 -16.46 14.09 0.35
N ALA A 114 -16.79 12.84 0.02
CA ALA A 114 -15.84 11.84 -0.50
C ALA A 114 -15.47 12.11 -1.97
N THR A 115 -14.92 13.29 -2.22
CA THR A 115 -14.55 13.80 -3.55
C THR A 115 -13.07 14.18 -3.58
N TRP A 116 -12.45 14.08 -4.76
CA TRP A 116 -11.06 14.48 -4.93
C TRP A 116 -10.78 15.95 -4.61
N PRO A 117 -11.61 16.94 -5.00
CA PRO A 117 -11.37 18.34 -4.62
C PRO A 117 -11.30 18.54 -3.11
N GLU A 118 -12.24 17.97 -2.35
CA GLU A 118 -12.26 18.09 -0.89
C GLU A 118 -11.08 17.35 -0.24
N PHE A 119 -10.77 16.15 -0.74
CA PHE A 119 -9.58 15.40 -0.33
C PHE A 119 -8.30 16.24 -0.51
N ARG A 120 -8.13 16.88 -1.67
CA ARG A 120 -6.93 17.70 -1.98
C ARG A 120 -6.87 18.97 -1.15
N ARG A 121 -8.02 19.59 -0.86
CA ARG A 121 -8.10 20.73 0.07
C ARG A 121 -7.58 20.34 1.45
N LEU A 122 -8.09 19.25 2.03
CA LEU A 122 -7.65 18.74 3.33
C LEU A 122 -6.20 18.27 3.33
N GLU A 123 -5.72 17.71 2.21
CA GLU A 123 -4.32 17.32 2.05
C GLU A 123 -3.39 18.53 2.06
N ALA A 124 -3.74 19.61 1.35
CA ALA A 124 -2.99 20.86 1.35
C ALA A 124 -2.95 21.52 2.74
N GLU A 125 -4.01 21.35 3.55
CA GLU A 125 -4.08 21.79 4.95
C GLU A 125 -3.33 20.85 5.92
N GLY A 126 -2.74 19.75 5.45
CA GLY A 126 -2.05 18.77 6.30
C GLY A 126 -2.98 17.91 7.16
N LEU A 127 -4.26 17.86 6.82
CA LEU A 127 -5.31 17.09 7.53
C LEU A 127 -5.55 15.71 6.93
N MET A 128 -5.06 15.46 5.71
CA MET A 128 -5.34 14.25 4.96
C MET A 128 -4.08 13.56 4.40
N MET A 129 -4.17 12.24 4.27
CA MET A 129 -3.21 11.40 3.59
C MET A 129 -3.96 10.39 2.72
N TYR A 130 -3.48 10.13 1.51
CA TYR A 130 -4.00 9.05 0.68
C TYR A 130 -3.29 7.76 1.07
N GLY A 131 -4.01 6.84 1.72
CA GLY A 131 -3.43 5.59 2.21
C GLY A 131 -3.33 4.50 1.15
N GLN A 132 -4.06 4.62 0.05
CA GLN A 132 -4.27 3.51 -0.87
C GLN A 132 -4.66 2.22 -0.10
N MET A 133 -4.36 1.03 -0.64
CA MET A 133 -4.62 -0.24 0.02
C MET A 133 -3.49 -0.57 0.99
N THR A 134 -2.29 -0.87 0.48
CA THR A 134 -1.19 -1.38 1.33
C THR A 134 -0.11 -0.34 1.66
N ALA A 135 -0.23 0.88 1.13
CA ALA A 135 0.73 1.96 1.40
C ALA A 135 0.59 2.46 2.84
N GLY A 136 -0.63 2.89 3.20
CA GLY A 136 -0.96 3.41 4.52
C GLY A 136 -1.26 2.33 5.56
N SER A 137 -1.29 1.05 5.16
CA SER A 137 -1.49 -0.11 6.06
C SER A 137 -0.24 -0.96 6.26
N TRP A 138 0.90 -0.53 5.70
CA TRP A 138 2.22 -1.10 5.95
C TRP A 138 2.31 -2.60 5.61
N ILE A 139 1.95 -2.97 4.39
CA ILE A 139 2.07 -4.37 3.92
C ILE A 139 2.38 -4.44 2.42
N TYR A 140 3.00 -3.40 1.88
CA TYR A 140 3.42 -3.38 0.48
C TYR A 140 4.73 -4.14 0.32
N ILE A 141 4.77 -5.02 -0.68
CA ILE A 141 5.89 -5.92 -0.97
C ILE A 141 6.42 -5.72 -2.40
N GLY A 142 6.28 -4.50 -2.92
CA GLY A 142 6.60 -4.19 -4.29
C GLY A 142 5.60 -4.79 -5.29
N THR A 143 6.05 -4.91 -6.53
CA THR A 143 5.23 -5.40 -7.65
C THR A 143 4.71 -6.81 -7.44
N GLN A 144 5.39 -7.63 -6.64
CA GLN A 144 4.97 -9.00 -6.34
C GLN A 144 3.54 -9.08 -5.79
N GLY A 145 3.11 -8.07 -5.03
CA GLY A 145 1.77 -8.05 -4.42
C GLY A 145 0.62 -8.18 -5.42
N ILE A 146 0.77 -7.72 -6.67
CA ILE A 146 -0.27 -7.81 -7.70
C ILE A 146 -0.02 -8.92 -8.75
N LEU A 147 1.18 -9.50 -8.77
CA LEU A 147 1.59 -10.46 -9.80
C LEU A 147 0.68 -11.69 -9.85
N GLN A 148 0.39 -12.30 -8.68
CA GLN A 148 -0.44 -13.51 -8.64
C GLN A 148 -1.87 -13.22 -9.11
N GLY A 149 -2.51 -12.16 -8.61
CA GLY A 149 -3.88 -11.82 -9.01
C GLY A 149 -4.00 -11.53 -10.51
N THR A 150 -2.96 -10.90 -11.08
CA THR A 150 -2.89 -10.65 -12.52
C THR A 150 -2.75 -11.95 -13.31
N TYR A 151 -1.83 -12.84 -12.90
CA TYR A 151 -1.65 -14.16 -13.49
C TYR A 151 -2.96 -14.97 -13.48
N GLU A 152 -3.62 -15.05 -12.33
CA GLU A 152 -4.87 -15.80 -12.17
C GLU A 152 -6.01 -15.22 -13.01
N THR A 153 -6.07 -13.89 -13.15
CA THR A 153 -7.05 -13.23 -14.03
C THR A 153 -6.86 -13.67 -15.47
N PHE A 154 -5.62 -13.67 -15.97
CA PHE A 154 -5.34 -14.13 -17.34
C PHE A 154 -5.58 -15.63 -17.51
N ALA A 155 -5.23 -16.45 -16.52
CA ALA A 155 -5.54 -17.87 -16.51
C ALA A 155 -7.05 -18.12 -16.61
N ALA A 156 -7.86 -17.39 -15.83
CA ALA A 156 -9.30 -17.47 -15.84
C ALA A 156 -9.91 -17.02 -17.18
N VAL A 157 -9.43 -15.90 -17.75
CA VAL A 157 -9.83 -15.44 -19.10
C VAL A 157 -9.50 -16.50 -20.15
N GLY A 158 -8.29 -17.06 -20.12
CA GLY A 158 -7.86 -18.12 -21.03
C GLY A 158 -8.74 -19.37 -20.93
N ASN A 159 -9.06 -19.81 -19.71
CA ASN A 159 -9.96 -20.93 -19.46
C ASN A 159 -11.38 -20.65 -19.97
N LYS A 160 -11.92 -19.45 -19.76
CA LYS A 160 -13.26 -19.07 -20.22
C LYS A 160 -13.35 -18.99 -21.75
N LEU A 161 -12.32 -18.46 -22.41
CA LEU A 161 -12.25 -18.42 -23.87
C LEU A 161 -12.12 -19.84 -24.47
N ARG A 162 -11.36 -20.73 -23.82
CA ARG A 162 -11.28 -22.15 -24.20
C ARG A 162 -12.63 -22.85 -24.03
N ALA A 163 -13.30 -22.69 -22.90
CA ALA A 163 -14.62 -23.28 -22.65
C ALA A 163 -15.67 -22.78 -23.66
N ALA A 164 -15.69 -21.48 -23.94
CA ALA A 164 -16.60 -20.89 -24.93
C ALA A 164 -16.41 -21.48 -26.34
N ARG A 165 -15.18 -21.89 -26.71
CA ARG A 165 -14.92 -22.58 -28.00
C ARG A 165 -15.53 -23.96 -28.11
N HIS A 166 -15.70 -24.68 -26.99
CA HIS A 166 -16.40 -25.96 -26.99
C HIS A 166 -17.92 -25.77 -27.22
N ASP A 167 -18.45 -24.58 -26.92
CA ASP A 167 -19.88 -24.27 -27.06
C ASP A 167 -20.20 -23.55 -28.39
N THR A 168 -19.25 -22.79 -28.97
CA THR A 168 -19.43 -22.05 -30.23
C THR A 168 -19.18 -22.84 -31.52
N ALA A 169 -19.00 -24.17 -31.48
CA ALA A 169 -19.27 -25.00 -32.66
C ALA A 169 -20.74 -24.84 -33.13
N ARG A 170 -21.63 -24.27 -32.30
CA ARG A 170 -23.03 -24.00 -32.63
C ARG A 170 -23.41 -22.56 -32.96
N HIS A 171 -22.56 -21.55 -32.74
CA HIS A 171 -23.00 -20.16 -32.93
C HIS A 171 -21.89 -19.22 -33.46
N LEU A 172 -22.08 -18.86 -34.73
CA LEU A 172 -21.91 -17.53 -35.34
C LEU A 172 -20.66 -17.27 -36.20
N ALA A 173 -20.85 -17.50 -37.50
CA ALA A 173 -20.58 -16.46 -38.49
C ALA A 173 -21.48 -15.24 -38.20
N ARG A 174 -20.92 -14.18 -37.59
CA ARG A 174 -21.54 -12.85 -37.55
C ARG A 174 -20.50 -11.78 -37.93
N PRO A 175 -20.74 -10.97 -38.97
CA PRO A 175 -19.80 -9.91 -39.36
C PRO A 175 -19.87 -8.74 -38.37
N GLY A 176 -18.71 -8.21 -37.95
CA GLY A 176 -18.61 -7.01 -37.10
C GLY A 176 -18.34 -7.24 -35.60
N GLY A 177 -18.20 -8.50 -35.14
CA GLY A 177 -17.83 -8.80 -33.76
C GLY A 177 -16.32 -8.83 -33.54
N PHE A 178 -15.83 -8.25 -32.43
CA PHE A 178 -14.47 -8.42 -31.93
C PHE A 178 -14.05 -9.89 -32.02
N HIS A 179 -12.94 -10.19 -32.71
CA HIS A 179 -12.47 -11.55 -32.89
C HIS A 179 -12.24 -12.25 -31.53
N ARG A 180 -13.11 -13.20 -31.18
CA ARG A 180 -12.92 -14.14 -30.06
C ARG A 180 -11.94 -15.26 -30.44
N GLY A 181 -10.73 -14.86 -30.85
CA GLY A 181 -9.60 -15.77 -31.05
C GLY A 181 -9.12 -16.38 -29.73
N PRO A 182 -8.29 -17.44 -29.75
CA PRO A 182 -7.67 -17.96 -28.53
C PRO A 182 -6.54 -17.00 -28.11
N LEU A 183 -6.12 -17.05 -26.85
CA LEU A 183 -4.85 -16.42 -26.41
C LEU A 183 -3.61 -17.25 -26.84
N ALA A 184 -3.79 -18.25 -27.69
CA ALA A 184 -2.69 -19.09 -28.19
C ALA A 184 -1.85 -18.27 -29.18
N GLY A 185 -0.53 -18.23 -28.96
CA GLY A 185 0.40 -17.47 -29.79
C GLY A 185 0.45 -15.97 -29.50
N THR A 186 -0.27 -15.47 -28.47
CA THR A 186 -0.19 -14.07 -28.05
C THR A 186 0.78 -13.89 -26.90
N LEU A 187 1.74 -12.98 -27.03
CA LEU A 187 2.55 -12.51 -25.91
C LEU A 187 1.70 -11.51 -25.11
N THR A 188 1.28 -11.90 -23.90
CA THR A 188 0.53 -11.00 -23.01
C THR A 188 1.52 -10.36 -22.04
N LEU A 189 1.85 -9.09 -22.29
CA LEU A 189 2.69 -8.28 -21.41
C LEU A 189 1.81 -7.54 -20.41
N THR A 190 1.96 -7.83 -19.13
CA THR A 190 1.29 -7.09 -18.06
C THR A 190 2.23 -6.00 -17.61
N GLY A 191 1.92 -4.73 -17.88
CA GLY A 191 2.78 -3.60 -17.46
C GLY A 191 2.80 -3.34 -15.95
N GLY A 192 2.32 -4.27 -15.12
CA GLY A 192 2.07 -4.01 -13.69
C GLY A 192 0.93 -3.02 -13.42
N CYS A 193 0.31 -2.44 -14.45
CA CYS A 193 -0.75 -1.43 -14.36
C CYS A 193 -2.13 -1.99 -13.96
N GLY A 194 -2.21 -3.06 -13.17
CA GLY A 194 -3.49 -3.43 -12.58
C GLY A 194 -3.87 -2.32 -11.60
N ALA A 195 -4.88 -1.49 -11.85
CA ALA A 195 -5.35 -0.38 -10.99
C ALA A 195 -4.32 0.66 -10.45
N TRP A 196 -3.03 0.52 -10.74
CA TRP A 196 -1.93 1.15 -10.02
C TRP A 196 -1.02 1.91 -10.98
N ALA A 197 -1.22 3.23 -11.02
CA ALA A 197 -0.44 4.27 -11.72
C ALA A 197 -0.38 4.21 -13.26
N GLY A 198 -0.51 5.39 -13.88
CA GLY A 198 -0.31 5.60 -15.32
C GLY A 198 1.18 5.71 -15.67
N PRO A 199 1.54 5.57 -16.97
CA PRO A 199 2.93 5.58 -17.40
C PRO A 199 3.59 6.95 -17.17
N SER A 200 4.78 6.96 -16.57
CA SER A 200 5.69 8.11 -16.49
C SER A 200 7.00 7.76 -17.20
N ARG A 201 7.60 8.70 -17.94
CA ARG A 201 8.83 8.48 -18.73
C ARG A 201 10.04 7.90 -17.97
N SER A 202 10.03 7.97 -16.64
CA SER A 202 11.08 7.42 -15.78
C SER A 202 10.79 6.00 -15.27
N ARG A 203 9.76 5.32 -15.80
CA ARG A 203 9.39 3.92 -15.50
C ARG A 203 9.26 3.10 -16.77
#